data_AF-A0A350CYR8-F1
#
_entry.id   AF-A0A350CYR8-F1
#
_cell.length_a   1.000
_cell.length_b   1.000
_cell.length_c   1.000
_cell.angle_alpha   90.00
_cell.angle_beta   90.00
_cell.angle_gamma   90.00
#
_symmetry.space_group_name_H-M   'P 1'
#
loop_
_entity.id
_entity.type
_entity.pdbx_description
1 polymer ?
#
loop_
_entity_poly.entity_id
_entity_poly.type
_entity_poly.pdbx_seq_one_letter_code
_entity_poly.pdbx_strand_id
1 'polypeptide(L)'
;YFMVPSNEYWALGNTPFERQKTYKDLFERGPDKAFGERLMGCVKRGWPIAEKKFLESIGVEAERIAPQRGRGRPRKTATENPL
;
A
#
# COMPACT_ATOMS: atom_id res chain seq x y z
N TYR A 1 20.36 4.54 -22.25
CA TYR A 1 20.04 4.95 -20.87
C TYR A 1 20.27 3.74 -19.98
N PHE A 2 21.35 3.70 -19.21
CA PHE A 2 21.57 2.60 -18.27
C PHE A 2 20.63 2.81 -17.08
N MET A 3 19.85 1.78 -16.73
CA MET A 3 18.96 1.82 -15.59
C MET A 3 19.82 1.79 -14.32
N VAL A 4 19.94 2.94 -13.65
CA VAL A 4 20.72 3.06 -12.41
C VAL A 4 19.88 2.49 -11.25
N PRO A 5 20.47 1.63 -10.39
CA PRO A 5 19.77 1.10 -9.23
C PRO A 5 19.32 2.23 -8.28
N SER A 6 18.17 2.02 -7.63
CA SER A 6 17.58 2.98 -6.71
C SER A 6 18.36 3.06 -5.39
N ASN A 7 18.10 4.11 -4.60
CA ASN A 7 18.80 4.31 -3.33
C ASN A 7 18.48 3.20 -2.31
N GLU A 8 17.26 2.64 -2.36
CA GLU A 8 16.82 1.52 -1.53
C GLU A 8 17.66 0.27 -1.79
N TYR A 9 18.02 0.03 -3.06
CA TYR A 9 18.88 -1.10 -3.41
C TYR A 9 20.30 -0.90 -2.87
N TRP A 10 20.85 0.32 -2.97
CA TRP A 10 22.18 0.63 -2.44
C TRP A 10 22.26 0.51 -0.93
N ALA A 11 21.17 0.84 -0.21
CA ALA A 11 21.08 0.73 1.23
C ALA A 11 21.07 -0.71 1.77
N LEU A 12 20.93 -1.74 0.91
CA LEU A 12 20.88 -3.15 1.34
C LEU A 12 22.23 -3.69 1.88
N GLY A 13 23.33 -2.98 1.66
CA GLY A 13 24.66 -3.38 2.10
C GLY A 13 25.75 -2.53 1.48
N ASN A 14 26.95 -2.62 2.06
CA ASN A 14 28.11 -1.89 1.54
C ASN A 14 28.86 -2.71 0.49
N THR A 15 28.81 -4.04 0.60
CA THR A 15 29.43 -4.96 -0.36
C THR A 15 28.40 -5.58 -1.33
N PRO A 16 28.81 -5.99 -2.54
CA PRO A 16 27.92 -6.70 -3.46
C PRO A 16 27.31 -7.97 -2.86
N PHE A 17 28.08 -8.74 -2.08
CA PHE A 17 27.61 -9.98 -1.45
C PHE A 17 26.56 -9.72 -0.36
N GLU A 18 26.76 -8.68 0.47
CA GLU A 18 25.77 -8.25 1.46
C GLU A 18 24.46 -7.88 0.78
N ARG A 19 24.52 -7.06 -0.28
CA ARG A 19 23.30 -6.66 -1.01
C ARG A 19 22.56 -7.86 -1.57
N GLN A 20 23.27 -8.79 -2.21
CA GLN A 20 22.66 -9.99 -2.78
C GLN A 20 22.01 -10.85 -1.68
N LYS A 21 22.69 -11.02 -0.55
CA LYS A 21 22.15 -11.76 0.61
C LYS A 21 20.90 -11.07 1.16
N THR A 22 20.99 -9.78 1.50
CA THR A 22 19.85 -9.02 2.05
C THR A 22 18.67 -9.01 1.09
N TYR A 23 18.91 -8.88 -0.22
CA TYR A 23 17.86 -8.92 -1.23
C TYR A 23 17.17 -10.29 -1.27
N LYS A 24 17.94 -11.38 -1.20
CA LYS A 24 17.40 -12.74 -1.12
C LYS A 24 16.56 -12.93 0.15
N ASP A 25 17.07 -12.49 1.30
CA ASP A 25 16.38 -12.58 2.59
C ASP A 25 15.04 -11.81 2.57
N LEU A 26 15.01 -10.62 1.94
CA LEU A 26 13.78 -9.84 1.74
C LEU A 26 12.76 -10.58 0.87
N PHE A 27 13.23 -11.22 -0.20
CA PHE A 27 12.37 -11.97 -1.11
C PHE A 27 11.78 -13.20 -0.44
N GLU A 28 12.59 -13.95 0.32
CA GLU A 28 12.14 -15.13 1.07
C GLU A 28 11.18 -14.77 2.20
N ARG A 29 11.43 -13.65 2.91
CA ARG A 29 10.52 -13.15 3.95
C ARG A 29 9.17 -12.76 3.38
N GLY A 30 9.18 -12.14 2.20
CA GLY A 30 7.98 -11.61 1.57
C GLY A 30 7.29 -10.51 2.38
N PRO A 31 6.14 -10.01 1.91
CA PRO A 31 5.35 -9.04 2.65
C PRO A 31 4.68 -9.66 3.86
N ASP A 32 4.36 -8.83 4.86
CA ASP A 32 3.47 -9.22 5.95
C ASP A 32 2.11 -9.70 5.41
N LYS A 33 1.46 -10.64 6.12
CA LYS A 33 0.19 -11.23 5.70
C LYS A 33 -0.89 -10.19 5.44
N ALA A 34 -1.04 -9.19 6.32
CA ALA A 34 -2.06 -8.16 6.16
C ALA A 34 -1.79 -7.29 4.92
N PHE A 35 -0.53 -6.99 4.66
CA PHE A 35 -0.14 -6.27 3.45
C PHE A 35 -0.36 -7.12 2.19
N GLY A 36 0.00 -8.40 2.22
CA GLY A 36 -0.22 -9.33 1.11
C GLY A 36 -1.69 -9.47 0.74
N GLU A 37 -2.58 -9.63 1.72
CA GLU A 37 -4.03 -9.67 1.50
C GLU A 37 -4.57 -8.36 0.90
N ARG A 38 -4.10 -7.21 1.40
CA ARG A 38 -4.45 -5.90 0.84
C ARG A 38 -3.96 -5.76 -0.60
N LEU A 39 -2.70 -6.11 -0.87
CA LEU A 39 -2.10 -6.05 -2.20
C LEU A 39 -2.89 -6.89 -3.19
N MET A 40 -3.17 -8.15 -2.84
CA MET A 40 -3.99 -9.05 -3.67
C MET A 40 -5.40 -8.48 -3.89
N GLY A 41 -6.00 -7.90 -2.86
CA GLY A 41 -7.31 -7.26 -2.96
C GLY A 41 -7.33 -6.04 -3.88
N CYS A 42 -6.27 -5.24 -3.88
CA CYS A 42 -6.10 -4.08 -4.77
C CYS A 42 -5.89 -4.53 -6.21
N VAL A 43 -4.96 -5.47 -6.45
CA VAL A 43 -4.63 -5.99 -7.78
C VAL A 43 -5.87 -6.59 -8.45
N LYS A 44 -6.63 -7.43 -7.74
CA LYS A 44 -7.85 -8.07 -8.29
C LYS A 44 -8.94 -7.08 -8.70
N ARG A 45 -8.98 -5.90 -8.11
CA ARG A 45 -10.03 -4.89 -8.33
C ARG A 45 -9.56 -3.70 -9.16
N GLY A 46 -8.28 -3.68 -9.54
CA GLY A 46 -7.67 -2.55 -10.24
C GLY A 46 -7.54 -1.29 -9.38
N TRP A 47 -7.50 -1.44 -8.05
CA TRP A 47 -7.30 -0.33 -7.12
C TRP A 47 -5.82 -0.01 -6.96
N PRO A 48 -5.44 1.28 -6.87
CA PRO A 48 -4.06 1.68 -6.66
C PRO A 48 -3.60 1.31 -5.25
N ILE A 49 -2.29 1.11 -5.11
CA ILE A 49 -1.64 0.89 -3.83
C ILE A 49 -0.52 1.92 -3.66
N ALA A 50 -0.74 2.87 -2.76
CA ALA A 50 0.27 3.81 -2.30
C ALA A 50 -0.19 4.43 -0.97
N GLU A 51 0.63 5.31 -0.40
CA GLU A 51 0.23 6.16 0.71
C GLU A 51 -0.89 7.12 0.27
N LYS A 52 -1.83 7.40 1.18
CA LYS A 52 -2.98 8.28 0.89
C LYS A 52 -2.54 9.64 0.33
N LYS A 53 -1.50 10.25 0.94
CA LYS A 53 -0.93 11.53 0.50
C LYS A 53 -0.44 11.49 -0.94
N PHE A 54 0.20 10.38 -1.33
CA PHE A 54 0.70 10.21 -2.70
C PHE A 54 -0.46 10.07 -3.69
N LEU A 55 -1.46 9.25 -3.36
CA LEU A 55 -2.66 9.10 -4.20
C LEU A 55 -3.42 10.42 -4.37
N GLU A 56 -3.52 11.22 -3.32
CA GLU A 56 -4.07 12.57 -3.36
C GLU A 56 -3.23 13.50 -4.25
N SER A 57 -1.89 13.42 -4.15
CA SER A 57 -0.99 14.28 -4.92
C SER A 57 -1.01 14.03 -6.44
N ILE A 58 -1.24 12.78 -6.86
CA ILE A 58 -1.32 12.43 -8.29
C ILE A 58 -2.76 12.55 -8.83
N GLY A 59 -3.71 13.01 -8.01
CA GLY A 59 -5.09 13.23 -8.41
C GLY A 59 -5.83 11.95 -8.79
N VAL A 60 -5.57 10.83 -8.10
CA VAL A 60 -6.31 9.60 -8.40
C VAL A 60 -7.79 9.81 -8.12
N GLU A 61 -8.62 9.50 -9.11
CA GLU A 61 -10.08 9.52 -8.98
C GLU A 61 -10.53 8.72 -7.75
N ALA A 62 -11.41 9.33 -6.95
CA ALA A 62 -11.91 8.73 -5.72
C ALA A 62 -12.57 7.36 -5.95
N GLU A 63 -13.14 7.14 -7.14
CA GLU A 63 -13.78 5.88 -7.56
C GLU A 63 -12.78 4.72 -7.73
N ARG A 64 -11.53 5.04 -8.07
CA ARG A 64 -10.47 4.04 -8.26
C ARG A 64 -9.81 3.65 -6.95
N ILE A 65 -9.98 4.44 -5.89
CA ILE A 65 -9.44 4.16 -4.56
C ILE A 65 -10.35 3.16 -3.86
N ALA A 66 -9.74 2.25 -3.07
CA ALA A 66 -10.51 1.34 -2.23
C ALA A 66 -11.54 2.14 -1.40
N PRO A 67 -12.83 1.76 -1.42
CA PRO A 67 -13.88 2.56 -0.82
C PRO A 67 -13.60 2.75 0.68
N GLN A 68 -13.49 4.02 1.09
CA GLN A 68 -13.64 4.42 2.50
C GLN A 68 -15.01 3.90 2.92
N ARG A 69 -15.07 2.97 3.89
CA ARG A 69 -16.28 2.21 4.25
C ARG A 69 -17.55 3.04 4.16
N GLY A 70 -18.53 2.54 3.38
CA GLY A 70 -19.85 3.13 3.31
C GLY A 70 -20.89 2.48 2.39
N ARG A 71 -20.71 1.27 1.84
CA ARG A 71 -21.86 0.57 1.21
C ARG A 71 -22.60 -0.23 2.28
N GLY A 72 -23.60 0.42 2.89
CA GLY A 72 -24.47 -0.13 3.94
C GLY A 72 -25.40 0.95 4.50
N ARG A 73 -26.35 0.54 5.36
CA ARG A 73 -27.34 1.43 5.98
C ARG A 73 -26.65 2.64 6.67
N PRO A 74 -27.18 3.87 6.54
CA PRO A 74 -26.72 5.01 7.31
C PRO A 74 -26.64 4.67 8.80
N ARG A 75 -25.58 5.13 9.48
CA ARG A 75 -25.46 4.99 10.93
C ARG A 75 -26.66 5.73 11.54
N LYS A 76 -27.50 5.04 12.33
CA LYS A 76 -28.60 5.70 13.05
C LYS A 76 -28.00 6.85 13.86
N THR A 77 -28.37 8.08 13.54
CA THR A 77 -28.12 9.23 14.40
C THR A 77 -28.89 8.98 15.69
N ALA A 78 -28.20 8.97 16.83
CA ALA A 78 -28.89 8.98 18.10
C ALA A 78 -29.64 10.30 18.19
N THR A 79 -30.97 10.26 18.07
CA THR A 79 -31.82 11.37 18.44
C THR A 79 -31.61 11.59 19.93
N GLU A 80 -30.91 12.64 20.30
CA GLU A 80 -30.90 13.16 21.66
C GLU A 80 -32.35 13.51 22.00
N ASN A 81 -32.91 12.85 23.01
CA ASN A 81 -34.20 13.20 23.58
C ASN A 81 -34.02 14.49 24.39
N PRO A 82 -34.70 15.61 24.05
CA PRO A 82 -34.85 16.69 25.00
C PRO A 82 -35.90 16.25 26.03
N LEU A 83 -35.47 16.15 27.29
CA LEU A 83 -36.36 16.18 28.46
C LEU A 83 -36.86 17.61 28.68
#